data_AF-A0AAD3N7H6-F1
#
_entry.id   AF-A0AAD3N7H6-F1
#
_cell.length_a   1.000
_cell.length_b   1.000
_cell.length_c   1.000
_cell.angle_alpha   90.00
_cell.angle_beta   90.00
_cell.angle_gamma   90.00
#
_symmetry.space_group_name_H-M   'P 1'
#
loop_
_entity.id
_entity.type
_entity.pdbx_description
1 polymer ?
#
loop_
_entity_poly.entity_id
_entity_poly.type
_entity_poly.pdbx_seq_one_letter_code
_entity_poly.pdbx_strand_id
1 'polypeptide(L)' 'MRLLRRAVLLGVVGSRGVLRSMCAQVGDWQSAKTIYEFSAKDIDGNEVSLEKYRGYVCIIVNVASK' A
#
# COMPACT_ATOMS: atom_id res chain seq x y z
N MET A 1 -28.42 34.81 -9.51
CA MET A 1 -29.72 34.47 -8.90
C MET A 1 -29.86 32.96 -8.94
N ARG A 2 -29.28 32.22 -7.99
CA ARG A 2 -29.93 31.68 -6.78
C ARG A 2 -31.29 31.02 -7.09
N LEU A 3 -31.37 29.74 -6.70
CA LEU A 3 -32.56 28.94 -6.39
C LEU A 3 -33.03 27.96 -7.47
N LEU A 4 -32.39 26.79 -7.50
CA LEU A 4 -33.16 25.54 -7.49
C LEU A 4 -32.48 24.56 -6.53
N ARG A 5 -32.75 24.79 -5.23
CA ARG A 5 -32.61 23.77 -4.19
C ARG A 5 -33.82 22.86 -4.28
N ARG A 6 -33.63 21.55 -4.40
CA ARG A 6 -34.45 20.45 -3.86
C ARG A 6 -33.70 19.16 -4.20
N ALA A 7 -32.91 18.60 -3.28
CA ALA A 7 -33.32 17.83 -2.11
C ALA A 7 -33.27 16.33 -2.40
N VAL A 8 -32.43 15.65 -1.58
CA VAL A 8 -32.60 14.28 -1.09
C VAL A 8 -32.18 13.16 -2.04
N LEU A 9 -31.02 12.58 -1.76
CA LEU A 9 -30.96 11.19 -1.26
C LEU A 9 -29.57 10.85 -0.73
N LEU A 10 -29.57 10.67 0.59
CA LEU A 10 -28.69 9.86 1.40
C LEU A 10 -28.03 8.71 0.61
N GLY A 11 -26.77 8.90 0.23
CA GLY A 11 -25.90 7.85 -0.26
C GLY A 11 -24.71 7.71 0.68
N VAL A 12 -24.95 7.17 1.88
CA VAL A 12 -23.87 6.58 2.69
C VAL A 12 -23.44 5.30 1.97
N VAL A 13 -22.71 5.45 0.85
CA VAL A 13 -21.99 4.33 0.25
C VAL A 13 -20.72 4.21 1.09
N GLY A 14 -20.74 3.20 1.95
CA GLY A 14 -19.77 2.97 2.98
C GLY A 14 -18.34 3.15 2.49
N SER A 15 -17.61 4.00 3.21
CA SER A 15 -16.16 3.91 3.30
C SER A 15 -15.83 2.52 3.87
N ARG A 16 -15.87 1.49 3.02
CA ARG A 16 -15.13 0.27 3.26
C ARG A 16 -13.69 0.73 3.35
N GLY A 17 -13.23 0.87 4.59
CA GLY A 17 -11.86 1.13 4.92
C GLY A 17 -11.03 0.06 4.25
N VAL A 18 -10.56 0.35 3.05
CA VAL A 18 -9.33 -0.22 2.55
C VAL A 18 -8.28 0.48 3.40
N LEU A 19 -8.01 -0.09 4.57
CA LEU A 19 -6.80 0.18 5.32
C LEU A 19 -5.66 -0.40 4.47
N ARG A 20 -5.39 0.23 3.32
CA ARG A 20 -4.22 -0.06 2.50
C ARG A 20 -3.07 0.35 3.39
N SER A 21 -2.33 -0.64 3.89
CA SER A 21 -1.01 -0.39 4.48
C SER A 21 -0.25 0.49 3.49
N MET A 22 0.01 1.73 3.87
CA MET A 22 0.64 2.71 2.97
C MET A 22 2.12 2.36 2.87
N CYS A 23 2.44 1.43 1.98
CA CYS A 23 3.82 1.13 1.63
C CYS A 23 4.32 2.19 0.66
N ALA A 24 5.59 2.59 0.79
CA ALA A 24 6.19 3.68 0.02
C ALA A 24 6.10 3.40 -1.48
N GLN A 25 5.63 4.41 -2.23
CA GLN A 25 5.62 4.37 -3.69
C GLN A 25 7.07 4.49 -4.20
N VAL A 26 7.33 3.90 -5.38
CA VAL A 26 8.64 3.79 -6.08
C VAL A 26 9.46 5.11 -6.14
N GLY A 27 8.83 6.27 -5.96
CA GLY A 27 9.48 7.58 -6.02
C GLY A 27 10.28 8.00 -4.78
N ASP A 28 10.27 7.24 -3.68
CA ASP A 28 10.86 7.70 -2.40
C ASP A 28 11.90 6.75 -1.79
N TRP A 29 12.52 5.90 -2.60
CA TRP A 29 13.53 4.96 -2.12
C TRP A 29 14.74 5.68 -1.48
N GLN A 30 15.03 6.93 -1.89
CA GLN A 30 16.09 7.74 -1.31
C GLN A 30 15.77 8.23 0.12
N SER A 31 14.50 8.43 0.49
CA SER A 31 14.14 8.86 1.85
C SER A 31 13.72 7.72 2.77
N ALA A 32 13.47 6.54 2.20
CA ALA A 32 13.12 5.34 2.95
C ALA A 32 14.19 5.01 4.00
N LYS A 33 13.77 4.80 5.24
CA LYS A 33 14.68 4.60 6.38
C LYS A 33 14.89 3.13 6.70
N THR A 34 13.93 2.29 6.34
CA THR A 34 13.91 0.87 6.68
C THR A 34 13.36 0.04 5.54
N ILE A 35 13.68 -1.27 5.55
CA ILE A 35 13.14 -2.21 4.55
C ILE A 35 11.62 -2.36 4.65
N TYR A 36 11.01 -2.05 5.80
CA TYR A 36 9.58 -2.22 6.05
C TYR A 36 8.70 -1.24 5.27
N GLU A 37 9.30 -0.18 4.73
CA GLU A 37 8.60 0.82 3.91
C GLU A 37 8.39 0.33 2.47
N PHE A 38 9.00 -0.80 2.08
CA PHE A 38 8.91 -1.35 0.73
C PHE A 38 7.88 -2.49 0.62
N SER A 39 7.41 -2.69 -0.60
CA SER A 39 6.67 -3.89 -1.02
C SER A 39 7.38 -4.55 -2.20
N ALA A 40 7.22 -5.85 -2.33
CA ALA A 40 7.73 -6.63 -3.45
C ALA A 40 6.65 -7.55 -3.98
N LYS A 41 6.71 -7.84 -5.29
CA LYS A 41 5.89 -8.88 -5.90
C LYS A 41 6.50 -10.24 -5.55
N ASP A 42 5.71 -11.13 -4.95
CA ASP A 42 6.15 -12.50 -4.68
C ASP A 42 6.09 -13.39 -5.94
N ILE A 43 6.50 -14.65 -5.81
CA ILE A 43 6.56 -15.61 -6.94
C ILE A 43 5.17 -15.97 -7.48
N ASP A 44 4.13 -15.85 -6.66
CA ASP A 44 2.73 -16.09 -7.03
C ASP A 44 2.09 -14.83 -7.66
N GLY A 45 2.81 -13.72 -7.64
CA GLY A 45 2.44 -12.46 -8.26
C GLY A 45 1.67 -11.49 -7.36
N ASN A 46 1.60 -11.76 -6.06
CA ASN A 46 0.96 -10.88 -5.09
C ASN A 46 1.91 -9.75 -4.68
N GLU A 47 1.36 -8.55 -4.49
CA GLU A 47 2.09 -7.45 -3.84
C GLU A 47 2.15 -7.70 -2.33
N VAL A 48 3.35 -7.87 -1.79
CA VAL A 48 3.59 -8.19 -0.38
C VAL A 48 4.43 -7.10 0.26
N SER A 49 3.93 -6.52 1.36
CA SER A 49 4.69 -5.60 2.19
C SER A 49 5.80 -6.33 2.95
N LEU A 50 7.00 -5.74 2.97
CA LEU A 50 8.13 -6.26 3.75
C LEU A 50 7.96 -6.03 5.26
N GLU A 51 6.99 -5.22 5.69
CA GLU A 51 6.65 -5.03 7.10
C GLU A 51 6.29 -6.35 7.81
N LYS A 52 5.81 -7.35 7.07
CA LYS A 52 5.52 -8.70 7.61
C LYS A 52 6.73 -9.36 8.30
N TYR A 53 7.95 -8.90 8.01
CA TYR A 53 9.19 -9.43 8.57
C TYR A 53 9.71 -8.63 9.76
N ARG A 54 8.95 -7.67 10.29
CA ARG A 54 9.32 -6.92 11.49
C ARG A 54 9.52 -7.86 12.68
N GLY A 55 10.66 -7.71 13.36
CA GLY A 55 11.03 -8.55 14.51
C GLY A 55 11.83 -9.80 14.14
N TYR A 56 12.09 -10.04 12.85
CA TYR A 56 12.95 -11.12 12.37
C TYR A 56 14.26 -10.59 11.82
N VAL A 57 15.32 -11.41 11.92
CA VAL A 57 16.57 -11.17 11.18
C VAL A 57 16.37 -11.63 9.75
N CYS A 58 16.62 -10.74 8.78
CA CYS A 58 16.39 -11.00 7.36
C CYS A 58 17.69 -10.95 6.55
N ILE A 59 17.79 -11.82 5.53
CA ILE A 59 18.85 -11.75 4.51
C ILE A 59 18.17 -11.46 3.16
N ILE A 60 18.60 -10.39 2.49
CA ILE A 60 18.15 -10.04 1.15
C ILE A 60 19.23 -10.51 0.18
N VAL A 61 18.85 -11.37 -0.77
CA VAL A 61 19.77 -11.96 -1.75
C VAL A 61 19.28 -11.69 -3.16
N ASN A 62 20.22 -11.39 -4.05
CA ASN A 62 20.00 -11.48 -5.48
C ASN A 62 20.38 -12.89 -5.93
N VAL A 63 19.44 -13.62 -6.53
CA VAL A 63 19.66 -14.99 -7.04
C VAL A 63 19.57 -15.00 -8.56
N ALA A 64 20.41 -15.81 -9.20
CA ALA A 64 20.36 -16.06 -10.64
C ALA A 64 20.44 -17.57 -10.88
N SER A 65 19.63 -18.07 -11.81
CA SER A 65 19.69 -19.47 -12.28
C SER A 65 20.17 -19.51 -13.73
N LYS A 66 20.73 -20.64 -14.15
CA LYS A 66 21.34 -20.85 -15.48
C LYS A 66 20.30 -21.15 -16.54
#